data_AF-A0AAD5HWU5-F1
#
_entry.id   AF-A0AAD5HWU5-F1
#
_cell.length_a   1.000
_cell.length_b   1.000
_cell.length_c   1.000
_cell.angle_alpha   90.00
_cell.angle_beta   90.00
_cell.angle_gamma   90.00
#
_symmetry.space_group_name_H-M   'P 1'
#
loop_
_entity.id
_entity.type
_entity.pdbx_description
1 polymer ?
#
loop_
_entity_poly.entity_id
_entity_poly.type
_entity_poly.pdbx_seq_one_letter_code
_entity_poly.pdbx_strand_id
1 'polypeptide(L)'
;MKAILMTSYQPNMLLPFQLGVNSPGGVEPAIFLLYEAIIGPNEANFQQLASIDLANAFNSVDRASIAASVAMYAPTFYKAAAWAYNDPSILVTEEGSAIASAKGVRQGDPLGPLLFSLAFRPTLEALARKLPRATLVAYLDDLYILNKAPQGSLEAAKEVLKGSPFSLNPAKSKEKAIEDLKLEGLKALGTYIGPIRPRRAFLQDKLATLQEALEALQDLPKQHSLLLLRGSIQLLLRHLQRQLDPIGLEDLWEEADTLIREAILALVARSPSECPKEPNPSLIALPVREGGLGIPLHKDLAHELFQAAQEASQPTLDLIQKPRASHPTLDQSQPNQGQPNQGQPNQGQPRLGKTAQQVLKEANKARLAGFLEDLPASYRHARLENASYLGLTLGNSRYYYDIQIVAISKDSAKEDPYSTLREAAEEKRRKYRSLGAFFQPLIFSAGGLMDLETAKAYQKLQDLLGPFAANQLDSSISLALMRTRATSAASIARDPPSGLARSLWNSPRRSS
;
A
#
# COMPACT_ATOMS: atom_id res chain seq x y z
N MET A 1 0.98 -17.11 8.76
CA MET A 1 1.59 -16.86 7.44
C MET A 1 2.02 -15.40 7.26
N LYS A 2 1.13 -14.40 7.21
CA LYS A 2 1.53 -12.97 7.06
C LYS A 2 2.49 -12.47 8.14
N ALA A 3 2.24 -12.80 9.41
CA ALA A 3 3.16 -12.46 10.51
C ALA A 3 4.55 -13.07 10.32
N ILE A 4 4.63 -14.34 9.88
CA ILE A 4 5.89 -15.06 9.63
C ILE A 4 6.68 -14.39 8.51
N LEU A 5 5.99 -13.99 7.42
CA LEU A 5 6.61 -13.21 6.33
C LEU A 5 7.21 -11.90 6.86
N MET A 6 6.45 -11.14 7.65
CA MET A 6 6.92 -9.86 8.18
C MET A 6 8.10 -9.99 9.14
N THR A 7 8.16 -11.05 9.94
CA THR A 7 9.23 -11.23 10.95
C THR A 7 10.45 -11.96 10.44
N SER A 8 10.31 -12.79 9.39
CA SER A 8 11.34 -13.77 9.00
C SER A 8 11.92 -13.53 7.61
N TYR A 9 11.29 -12.68 6.79
CA TYR A 9 11.81 -12.33 5.46
C TYR A 9 13.11 -11.53 5.58
N GLN A 10 14.11 -11.93 4.78
CA GLN A 10 15.36 -11.20 4.64
C GLN A 10 15.56 -10.82 3.16
N PRO A 11 16.02 -9.60 2.84
CA PRO A 11 16.15 -9.14 1.45
C PRO A 11 17.05 -10.01 0.56
N ASN A 12 18.04 -10.70 1.13
CA ASN A 12 18.96 -11.58 0.40
C ASN A 12 18.35 -12.93 -0.02
N MET A 13 17.16 -13.29 0.49
CA MET A 13 16.46 -14.53 0.12
C MET A 13 16.11 -14.54 -1.37
N LEU A 14 15.75 -13.39 -1.94
CA LEU A 14 15.44 -13.22 -3.35
C LEU A 14 16.54 -12.41 -4.05
N LEU A 15 16.55 -12.48 -5.38
CA LEU A 15 17.43 -11.64 -6.19
C LEU A 15 16.93 -10.19 -6.16
N PRO A 16 17.81 -9.18 -6.25
CA PRO A 16 17.40 -7.77 -6.20
C PRO A 16 16.46 -7.37 -7.34
N PHE A 17 16.43 -8.16 -8.41
CA PHE A 17 15.56 -7.99 -9.56
C PHE A 17 14.33 -8.91 -9.58
N GLN A 18 14.01 -9.58 -8.47
CA GLN A 18 12.72 -10.26 -8.27
C GLN A 18 11.87 -9.43 -7.30
N LEU A 19 10.90 -8.69 -7.84
CA LEU A 19 10.14 -7.65 -7.15
C LEU A 19 8.77 -8.13 -6.63
N GLY A 20 8.39 -9.38 -6.90
CA GLY A 20 7.08 -9.92 -6.59
C GLY A 20 6.78 -10.09 -5.09
N VAL A 21 7.80 -10.01 -4.22
CA VAL A 21 7.64 -10.28 -2.79
C VAL A 21 8.40 -9.25 -1.95
N ASN A 22 7.65 -8.51 -1.14
CA ASN A 22 8.19 -7.54 -0.17
C ASN A 22 9.18 -6.51 -0.77
N SER A 23 9.03 -6.18 -2.05
CA SER A 23 9.79 -5.12 -2.71
C SER A 23 9.11 -3.77 -2.54
N PRO A 24 9.80 -2.73 -2.07
CA PRO A 24 9.27 -1.36 -2.07
C PRO A 24 8.79 -0.95 -3.47
N GLY A 25 7.63 -0.32 -3.55
CA GLY A 25 7.01 0.10 -4.82
C GLY A 25 6.42 -1.03 -5.67
N GLY A 26 6.71 -2.30 -5.37
CA GLY A 26 6.19 -3.46 -6.08
C GLY A 26 6.57 -3.44 -7.57
N VAL A 27 5.59 -3.19 -8.44
CA VAL A 27 5.79 -3.14 -9.90
C VAL A 27 6.45 -1.84 -10.39
N GLU A 28 6.44 -0.77 -9.59
CA GLU A 28 6.91 0.56 -10.01
C GLU A 28 8.37 0.56 -10.49
N PRO A 29 9.33 -0.06 -9.79
CA PRO A 29 10.71 -0.10 -10.28
C PRO A 29 10.85 -0.82 -11.62
N ALA A 30 10.08 -1.88 -11.87
CA ALA A 30 10.07 -2.54 -13.18
C ALA A 30 9.54 -1.58 -14.26
N ILE A 31 8.43 -0.90 -13.99
CA ILE A 31 7.83 0.06 -14.94
C ILE A 31 8.80 1.19 -15.26
N PHE A 32 9.46 1.79 -14.26
CA PHE A 32 10.39 2.89 -14.51
C PHE A 32 11.69 2.45 -15.19
N LEU A 33 12.16 1.22 -14.95
CA LEU A 33 13.26 0.65 -15.71
C LEU A 33 12.91 0.51 -17.20
N LEU A 34 11.72 -0.03 -17.50
CA LEU A 34 11.24 -0.18 -18.87
C LEU A 34 10.96 1.18 -19.52
N TYR A 35 10.44 2.14 -18.75
CA TYR A 35 10.18 3.50 -19.19
C TYR A 35 11.47 4.22 -19.61
N GLU A 36 12.54 4.15 -18.80
CA GLU A 36 13.84 4.77 -19.12
C GLU A 36 14.43 4.19 -20.41
N ALA A 37 14.31 2.87 -20.60
CA ALA A 37 14.81 2.21 -21.80
C ALA A 37 14.01 2.54 -23.07
N ILE A 38 12.68 2.65 -22.96
CA ILE A 38 11.80 2.86 -24.13
C ILE A 38 11.63 4.35 -24.44
N ILE A 39 11.18 5.15 -23.48
CA ILE A 39 10.82 6.57 -23.68
C ILE A 39 11.90 7.52 -23.17
N GLY A 40 12.69 7.08 -22.19
CA GLY A 40 13.78 7.86 -21.62
C GLY A 40 15.02 7.95 -22.52
N PRO A 41 16.11 8.51 -21.98
CA PRO A 41 17.37 8.67 -22.70
C PRO A 41 18.04 7.34 -23.09
N ASN A 42 17.66 6.23 -22.45
CA ASN A 42 18.27 4.91 -22.62
C ASN A 42 19.79 4.99 -22.42
N GLU A 43 20.23 5.57 -21.30
CA GLU A 43 21.67 5.78 -21.01
C GLU A 43 22.45 4.46 -20.97
N ALA A 44 21.78 3.36 -20.61
CA ALA A 44 22.34 2.02 -20.61
C ALA A 44 22.57 1.44 -22.03
N ASN A 45 22.03 2.10 -23.06
CA ASN A 45 22.10 1.73 -24.48
C ASN A 45 21.54 0.32 -24.76
N PHE A 46 20.37 0.01 -24.19
CA PHE A 46 19.65 -1.22 -24.49
C PHE A 46 19.15 -1.20 -25.93
N GLN A 47 19.30 -2.32 -26.63
CA GLN A 47 18.91 -2.49 -28.04
C GLN A 47 17.61 -3.29 -28.16
N GLN A 48 17.36 -4.19 -27.22
CA GLN A 48 16.22 -5.11 -27.22
C GLN A 48 15.57 -5.22 -25.84
N LEU A 49 14.28 -5.54 -25.87
CA LEU A 49 13.49 -5.99 -24.73
C LEU A 49 12.85 -7.34 -25.05
N ALA A 50 13.09 -8.34 -24.22
CA ALA A 50 12.31 -9.57 -24.22
C ALA A 50 11.35 -9.63 -23.02
N SER A 51 10.07 -9.87 -23.30
CA SER A 51 9.04 -10.19 -22.31
C SER A 51 8.84 -11.70 -22.32
N ILE A 52 9.09 -12.35 -21.20
CA ILE A 52 9.02 -13.80 -21.03
C ILE A 52 7.82 -14.14 -20.14
N ASP A 53 6.91 -14.93 -20.68
CA ASP A 53 5.73 -15.45 -19.98
C ASP A 53 5.94 -16.94 -19.72
N LEU A 54 5.67 -17.38 -18.49
CA LEU A 54 5.80 -18.78 -18.10
C LEU A 54 4.47 -19.51 -18.23
N ALA A 55 4.49 -20.67 -18.89
CA ALA A 55 3.32 -21.51 -18.99
C ALA A 55 2.97 -22.13 -17.63
N ASN A 56 1.78 -21.81 -17.11
CA ASN A 56 1.24 -22.38 -15.87
C ASN A 56 2.20 -22.25 -14.66
N ALA A 57 2.86 -21.09 -14.52
CA ALA A 57 4.00 -20.87 -13.62
C ALA A 57 3.77 -21.35 -12.18
N PHE A 58 2.63 -20.98 -11.58
CA PHE A 58 2.34 -21.30 -10.19
C PHE A 58 2.11 -22.80 -9.96
N ASN A 59 1.56 -23.52 -10.95
CA ASN A 59 1.22 -24.95 -10.82
C ASN A 59 2.31 -25.90 -11.34
N SER A 60 3.24 -25.42 -12.16
CA SER A 60 4.21 -26.25 -12.89
C SER A 60 5.40 -26.71 -12.03
N VAL A 61 5.82 -25.88 -11.08
CA VAL A 61 6.98 -26.15 -10.23
C VAL A 61 6.75 -27.35 -9.30
N ASP A 62 7.73 -28.24 -9.20
CA ASP A 62 7.62 -29.40 -8.32
C ASP A 62 7.91 -29.04 -6.84
N ARG A 63 7.29 -29.80 -5.92
CA ARG A 63 7.45 -29.58 -4.47
C ARG A 63 8.87 -29.78 -3.98
N ALA A 64 9.63 -30.67 -4.61
CA ALA A 64 11.01 -30.95 -4.21
C ALA A 64 11.91 -29.75 -4.54
N SER A 65 11.76 -29.13 -5.70
CA SER A 65 12.45 -27.90 -6.10
C SER A 65 12.10 -26.74 -5.17
N ILE A 66 10.82 -26.58 -4.81
CA ILE A 66 10.42 -25.59 -3.79
C ILE A 66 11.15 -25.87 -2.47
N ALA A 67 11.10 -27.11 -1.98
CA ALA A 67 11.72 -27.48 -0.70
C ALA A 67 13.24 -27.27 -0.71
N ALA A 68 13.92 -27.62 -1.80
CA ALA A 68 15.35 -27.42 -2.00
C ALA A 68 15.71 -25.93 -2.00
N SER A 69 14.98 -25.11 -2.76
CA SER A 69 15.19 -23.66 -2.78
C SER A 69 14.91 -23.00 -1.43
N VAL A 70 13.87 -23.43 -0.71
CA VAL A 70 13.59 -22.92 0.65
C VAL A 70 14.70 -23.29 1.60
N ALA A 71 15.16 -24.55 1.60
CA ALA A 71 16.26 -24.99 2.45
C ALA A 71 17.55 -24.20 2.18
N MET A 72 17.83 -23.88 0.91
CA MET A 72 19.02 -23.18 0.49
C MET A 72 18.98 -21.67 0.77
N TYR A 73 17.90 -20.99 0.39
CA TYR A 73 17.85 -19.52 0.36
C TYR A 73 17.02 -18.91 1.48
N ALA A 74 16.09 -19.66 2.09
CA ALA A 74 15.16 -19.15 3.10
C ALA A 74 14.86 -20.20 4.20
N PRO A 75 15.89 -20.76 4.87
CA PRO A 75 15.73 -21.91 5.77
C PRO A 75 14.78 -21.65 6.95
N THR A 76 14.60 -20.39 7.35
CA THR A 76 13.64 -19.97 8.38
C THR A 76 12.19 -20.30 8.01
N PHE A 77 11.87 -20.40 6.71
CA PHE A 77 10.54 -20.75 6.21
C PHE A 77 10.36 -22.25 6.00
N TYR A 78 11.41 -23.08 6.10
CA TYR A 78 11.35 -24.50 5.75
C TYR A 78 10.25 -25.25 6.50
N LYS A 79 10.15 -25.09 7.83
CA LYS A 79 9.12 -25.76 8.63
C LYS A 79 7.70 -25.35 8.24
N ALA A 80 7.49 -24.07 7.97
CA ALA A 80 6.19 -23.55 7.55
C ALA A 80 5.82 -24.04 6.14
N ALA A 81 6.79 -24.03 5.22
CA ALA A 81 6.62 -24.55 3.86
C ALA A 81 6.34 -26.06 3.88
N ALA A 82 7.10 -26.84 4.64
CA ALA A 82 6.88 -28.29 4.77
C ALA A 82 5.50 -28.59 5.36
N TRP A 83 5.14 -27.97 6.48
CA TRP A 83 3.80 -28.14 7.06
C TRP A 83 2.69 -27.81 6.06
N ALA A 84 2.85 -26.76 5.26
CA ALA A 84 1.83 -26.33 4.31
C ALA A 84 1.78 -27.20 3.05
N TYR A 85 2.90 -27.72 2.56
CA TYR A 85 3.03 -28.19 1.18
C TYR A 85 3.62 -29.60 1.00
N ASN A 86 4.03 -30.26 2.07
CA ASN A 86 4.64 -31.60 1.97
C ASN A 86 3.63 -32.67 1.55
N ASP A 87 2.38 -32.52 1.98
CA ASP A 87 1.28 -33.40 1.59
C ASP A 87 0.44 -32.78 0.46
N PRO A 88 -0.04 -33.59 -0.51
CA PRO A 88 -0.96 -33.13 -1.54
C PRO A 88 -2.22 -32.51 -0.94
N SER A 89 -2.67 -31.41 -1.53
CA SER A 89 -3.93 -30.76 -1.12
C SER A 89 -5.07 -31.30 -1.94
N ILE A 90 -6.21 -31.61 -1.34
CA ILE A 90 -7.38 -32.02 -2.12
C ILE A 90 -8.09 -30.79 -2.66
N LEU A 91 -8.17 -30.68 -3.99
CA LEU A 91 -8.98 -29.71 -4.70
C LEU A 91 -10.31 -30.38 -5.05
N VAL A 92 -11.42 -29.72 -4.73
CA VAL A 92 -12.76 -30.18 -5.09
C VAL A 92 -13.25 -29.33 -6.26
N THR A 93 -13.66 -29.97 -7.35
CA THR A 93 -14.21 -29.32 -8.53
C THR A 93 -15.68 -28.93 -8.30
N GLU A 94 -16.24 -28.09 -9.18
CA GLU A 94 -17.66 -27.72 -9.14
C GLU A 94 -18.58 -28.94 -9.26
N GLU A 95 -18.14 -29.97 -10.00
CA GLU A 95 -18.84 -31.24 -10.17
C GLU A 95 -18.74 -32.16 -8.95
N GLY A 96 -17.98 -31.76 -7.91
CA GLY A 96 -17.75 -32.55 -6.70
C GLY A 96 -16.63 -33.59 -6.83
N SER A 97 -15.91 -33.65 -7.95
CA SER A 97 -14.75 -34.54 -8.11
C SER A 97 -13.52 -33.99 -7.38
N ALA A 98 -12.63 -34.90 -6.94
CA ALA A 98 -11.47 -34.56 -6.13
C ALA A 98 -10.16 -34.75 -6.90
N ILE A 99 -9.27 -33.75 -6.87
CA ILE A 99 -7.95 -33.78 -7.50
C ILE A 99 -6.89 -33.48 -6.44
N ALA A 100 -5.89 -34.36 -6.30
CA ALA A 100 -4.77 -34.13 -5.40
C ALA A 100 -3.75 -33.16 -6.03
N SER A 101 -3.66 -31.93 -5.50
CA SER A 101 -2.64 -30.94 -5.85
C SER A 101 -1.31 -31.28 -5.16
N ALA A 102 -0.46 -32.00 -5.89
CA ALA A 102 0.88 -32.42 -5.47
C ALA A 102 2.02 -31.58 -6.09
N LYS A 103 1.70 -30.58 -6.92
CA LYS A 103 2.67 -29.67 -7.57
C LYS A 103 2.24 -28.22 -7.41
N GLY A 104 3.21 -27.32 -7.51
CA GLY A 104 2.98 -25.88 -7.61
C GLY A 104 2.50 -25.21 -6.34
N VAL A 105 2.66 -23.90 -6.20
CA VAL A 105 2.17 -23.18 -5.02
C VAL A 105 0.64 -22.95 -5.10
N ARG A 106 -0.04 -22.87 -3.96
CA ARG A 106 -1.49 -22.64 -3.94
C ARG A 106 -1.79 -21.18 -4.25
N GLN A 107 -2.65 -20.91 -5.24
CA GLN A 107 -3.16 -19.55 -5.48
C GLN A 107 -4.02 -19.09 -4.29
N GLY A 108 -3.81 -17.86 -3.84
CA GLY A 108 -4.44 -17.32 -2.63
C GLY A 108 -3.69 -17.62 -1.32
N ASP A 109 -2.65 -18.47 -1.33
CA ASP A 109 -1.77 -18.64 -0.16
C ASP A 109 -0.81 -17.45 -0.02
N PRO A 110 -0.79 -16.73 1.12
CA PRO A 110 0.18 -15.68 1.37
C PRO A 110 1.65 -16.09 1.22
N LEU A 111 2.04 -17.35 1.48
CA LEU A 111 3.42 -17.83 1.25
C LEU A 111 3.69 -18.21 -0.20
N GLY A 112 2.65 -18.44 -1.02
CA GLY A 112 2.76 -18.93 -2.39
C GLY A 112 3.72 -18.10 -3.25
N PRO A 113 3.58 -16.76 -3.31
CA PRO A 113 4.49 -15.90 -4.07
C PRO A 113 5.97 -16.04 -3.67
N LEU A 114 6.27 -16.12 -2.36
CA LEU A 114 7.64 -16.32 -1.86
C LEU A 114 8.20 -17.66 -2.31
N LEU A 115 7.44 -18.74 -2.13
CA LEU A 115 7.87 -20.09 -2.50
C LEU A 115 8.09 -20.21 -4.01
N PHE A 116 7.23 -19.60 -4.82
CA PHE A 116 7.42 -19.51 -6.26
C PHE A 116 8.70 -18.76 -6.60
N SER A 117 8.90 -17.55 -6.05
CA SER A 117 10.08 -16.74 -6.33
C SER A 117 11.39 -17.41 -5.88
N LEU A 118 11.38 -18.16 -4.77
CA LEU A 118 12.53 -18.96 -4.32
C LEU A 118 12.83 -20.11 -5.29
N ALA A 119 11.81 -20.80 -5.79
CA ALA A 119 12.00 -21.86 -6.76
C ALA A 119 12.41 -21.34 -8.15
N PHE A 120 12.00 -20.11 -8.52
CA PHE A 120 12.40 -19.46 -9.77
C PHE A 120 13.80 -18.84 -9.74
N ARG A 121 14.33 -18.59 -8.54
CA ARG A 121 15.64 -17.98 -8.34
C ARG A 121 16.80 -18.66 -9.11
N PRO A 122 16.99 -19.99 -9.10
CA PRO A 122 18.08 -20.63 -9.84
C PRO A 122 17.99 -20.38 -11.36
N THR A 123 16.78 -20.34 -11.91
CA THR A 123 16.54 -20.02 -13.33
C THR A 123 16.94 -18.57 -13.65
N LEU A 124 16.57 -17.64 -12.78
CA LEU A 124 16.96 -16.23 -12.90
C LEU A 124 18.48 -16.05 -12.79
N GLU A 125 19.16 -16.77 -11.90
CA GLU A 125 20.63 -16.77 -11.79
C GLU A 125 21.29 -17.34 -13.06
N ALA A 126 20.74 -18.41 -13.63
CA ALA A 126 21.23 -18.99 -14.88
C ALA A 126 21.05 -18.04 -16.08
N LEU A 127 19.90 -17.36 -16.18
CA LEU A 127 19.66 -16.33 -17.20
C LEU A 127 20.62 -15.15 -17.06
N ALA A 128 20.81 -14.66 -15.84
CA ALA A 128 21.77 -13.61 -15.55
C ALA A 128 23.19 -14.02 -15.98
N ARG A 129 23.64 -15.25 -15.70
CA ARG A 129 24.95 -15.73 -16.15
C ARG A 129 25.06 -15.81 -17.68
N LYS A 130 23.99 -16.26 -18.35
CA LYS A 130 23.96 -16.42 -19.81
C LYS A 130 23.88 -15.09 -20.56
N LEU A 131 23.27 -14.09 -19.94
CA LEU A 131 23.09 -12.74 -20.49
C LEU A 131 23.82 -11.70 -19.62
N PRO A 132 25.17 -11.65 -19.67
CA PRO A 132 25.96 -10.73 -18.85
C PRO A 132 25.78 -9.26 -19.26
N ARG A 133 25.33 -9.02 -20.49
CA ARG A 133 25.03 -7.68 -21.04
C ARG A 133 23.58 -7.26 -20.87
N ALA A 134 22.77 -8.04 -20.15
CA ALA A 134 21.36 -7.77 -19.94
C ALA A 134 21.03 -7.44 -18.48
N THR A 135 20.10 -6.52 -18.31
CA THR A 135 19.42 -6.24 -17.06
C THR A 135 18.10 -6.99 -17.04
N LEU A 136 17.90 -7.80 -16.00
CA LEU A 136 16.67 -8.56 -15.79
C LEU A 136 15.82 -7.83 -14.76
N VAL A 137 14.50 -7.90 -14.91
CA VAL A 137 13.55 -7.56 -13.86
C VAL A 137 12.37 -8.50 -13.92
N ALA A 138 12.00 -9.09 -12.80
CA ALA A 138 10.89 -10.01 -12.68
C ALA A 138 9.91 -9.49 -11.62
N TYR A 139 8.61 -9.57 -11.91
CA TYR A 139 7.57 -9.46 -10.92
C TYR A 139 6.81 -10.78 -10.88
N LEU A 140 7.17 -11.64 -9.93
CA LEU A 140 6.73 -13.04 -9.93
C LEU A 140 7.17 -13.73 -11.23
N ASP A 141 6.22 -14.19 -12.04
CA ASP A 141 6.42 -14.87 -13.32
C ASP A 141 6.57 -13.93 -14.52
N ASP A 142 6.16 -12.66 -14.41
CA ASP A 142 6.39 -11.65 -15.44
C ASP A 142 7.87 -11.25 -15.47
N LEU A 143 8.62 -11.78 -16.43
CA LEU A 143 10.05 -11.50 -16.59
C LEU A 143 10.32 -10.62 -17.81
N TYR A 144 11.02 -9.52 -17.58
CA TYR A 144 11.53 -8.62 -18.62
C TYR A 144 13.06 -8.65 -18.65
N ILE A 145 13.62 -8.71 -19.86
CA ILE A 145 15.05 -8.75 -20.12
C ILE A 145 15.41 -7.60 -21.06
N LEU A 146 16.09 -6.58 -20.54
CA LEU A 146 16.65 -5.48 -21.32
C LEU A 146 18.08 -5.81 -21.70
N ASN A 147 18.37 -5.92 -22.99
CA ASN A 147 19.66 -6.39 -23.48
C ASN A 147 20.35 -5.35 -24.37
N LYS A 148 21.65 -5.16 -24.16
CA LYS A 148 22.49 -4.31 -25.02
C LYS A 148 22.86 -4.98 -26.35
N ALA A 149 22.63 -6.30 -26.46
CA ALA A 149 22.75 -7.02 -27.73
C ALA A 149 21.45 -6.88 -28.55
N PRO A 150 21.55 -6.85 -29.89
CA PRO A 150 20.41 -6.59 -30.77
C PRO A 150 19.43 -7.76 -30.93
N GLN A 151 19.72 -8.96 -30.39
CA GLN A 151 18.82 -10.12 -30.39
C GLN A 151 19.36 -11.24 -29.48
N GLY A 152 18.55 -12.28 -29.27
CA GLY A 152 18.99 -13.55 -28.67
C GLY A 152 18.64 -13.71 -27.18
N SER A 153 17.92 -12.74 -26.59
CA SER A 153 17.48 -12.84 -25.20
C SER A 153 16.38 -13.89 -25.06
N LEU A 154 15.48 -13.99 -26.06
CA LEU A 154 14.43 -15.00 -26.09
C LEU A 154 14.98 -16.41 -26.31
N GLU A 155 15.97 -16.58 -27.19
CA GLU A 155 16.64 -17.87 -27.44
C GLU A 155 17.40 -18.32 -26.18
N ALA A 156 18.14 -17.41 -25.55
CA ALA A 156 18.79 -17.68 -24.28
C ALA A 156 17.77 -18.07 -23.19
N ALA A 157 16.61 -17.40 -23.14
CA ALA A 157 15.53 -17.73 -22.23
C ALA A 157 14.97 -19.14 -22.48
N LYS A 158 14.67 -19.48 -23.74
CA LYS A 158 14.23 -20.83 -24.14
C LYS A 158 15.24 -21.90 -23.71
N GLU A 159 16.53 -21.67 -23.93
CA GLU A 159 17.57 -22.64 -23.59
C GLU A 159 17.74 -22.85 -22.08
N VAL A 160 17.69 -21.78 -21.29
CA VAL A 160 17.77 -21.91 -19.81
C VAL A 160 16.52 -22.57 -19.26
N LEU A 161 15.34 -22.20 -19.76
CA LEU A 161 14.07 -22.75 -19.29
C LEU A 161 13.92 -24.25 -19.58
N LYS A 162 14.48 -24.76 -20.69
CA LYS A 162 14.54 -26.21 -20.98
C LYS A 162 15.18 -27.04 -19.86
N GLY A 163 16.14 -26.48 -19.13
CA GLY A 163 16.81 -27.13 -18.00
C GLY A 163 16.21 -26.78 -16.63
N SER A 164 15.06 -26.09 -16.60
CA SER A 164 14.44 -25.58 -15.39
C SER A 164 13.08 -26.25 -15.15
N PRO A 165 12.50 -26.17 -13.94
CA PRO A 165 11.15 -26.67 -13.67
C PRO A 165 10.05 -25.79 -14.31
N PHE A 166 10.41 -24.71 -15.00
CA PHE A 166 9.48 -23.80 -15.65
C PHE A 166 9.52 -23.95 -17.17
N SER A 167 8.37 -23.79 -17.80
CA SER A 167 8.23 -23.82 -19.26
C SER A 167 7.90 -22.44 -19.80
N LEU A 168 8.53 -22.06 -20.90
CA LEU A 168 8.22 -20.83 -21.62
C LEU A 168 6.87 -20.95 -22.34
N ASN A 169 6.08 -19.88 -22.34
CA ASN A 169 4.89 -19.76 -23.18
C ASN A 169 5.26 -19.05 -24.50
N PRO A 170 5.42 -19.77 -25.62
CA PRO A 170 5.90 -19.18 -26.86
C PRO A 170 4.89 -18.22 -27.51
N ALA A 171 3.59 -18.37 -27.22
CA ALA A 171 2.56 -17.50 -27.78
C ALA A 171 2.51 -16.12 -27.12
N LYS A 172 2.95 -16.03 -25.85
CA LYS A 172 2.94 -14.79 -25.06
C LYS A 172 4.33 -14.17 -24.90
N SER A 173 5.40 -14.96 -25.02
CA SER A 173 6.77 -14.47 -24.94
C SER A 173 7.19 -13.79 -26.24
N LYS A 174 7.77 -12.60 -26.16
CA LYS A 174 8.12 -11.77 -27.32
C LYS A 174 9.47 -11.07 -27.10
N GLU A 175 10.22 -10.89 -28.17
CA GLU A 175 11.41 -10.02 -28.21
C GLU A 175 11.16 -8.91 -29.22
N LYS A 176 11.48 -7.67 -28.86
CA LYS A 176 11.26 -6.48 -29.69
C LYS A 176 12.41 -5.49 -29.52
N ALA A 177 12.77 -4.81 -30.61
CA ALA A 177 13.75 -3.74 -30.55
C ALA A 177 13.21 -2.57 -29.73
N ILE A 178 14.10 -1.90 -29.00
CA ILE A 178 13.75 -0.70 -28.25
C ILE A 178 13.22 0.41 -29.19
N GLU A 179 13.79 0.50 -30.40
CA GLU A 179 13.32 1.47 -31.42
C GLU A 179 11.89 1.18 -31.90
N ASP A 180 11.51 -0.09 -32.07
CA ASP A 180 10.14 -0.45 -32.41
C ASP A 180 9.19 -0.14 -31.25
N LEU A 181 9.63 -0.38 -30.01
CA LEU A 181 8.85 -0.08 -28.81
C LEU A 181 8.65 1.43 -28.58
N LYS A 182 9.55 2.29 -29.07
CA LYS A 182 9.33 3.76 -29.07
C LYS A 182 8.13 4.16 -29.94
N LEU A 183 7.89 3.42 -31.02
CA LEU A 183 6.81 3.68 -31.98
C LEU A 183 5.50 2.98 -31.60
N GLU A 184 5.61 1.75 -31.09
CA GLU A 184 4.44 0.92 -30.77
C GLU A 184 4.01 1.07 -29.32
N GLY A 185 4.95 1.12 -28.38
CA GLY A 185 4.72 0.99 -26.94
C GLY A 185 4.61 -0.45 -26.44
N LEU A 186 4.45 -0.57 -25.12
CA LEU A 186 4.43 -1.82 -24.37
C LEU A 186 3.36 -1.75 -23.26
N LYS A 187 2.44 -2.72 -23.23
CA LYS A 187 1.60 -3.00 -22.06
C LYS A 187 2.38 -3.88 -21.10
N ALA A 188 2.65 -3.40 -19.88
CA ALA A 188 3.43 -4.12 -18.87
C ALA A 188 2.84 -3.89 -17.47
N LEU A 189 2.70 -4.96 -16.68
CA LEU A 189 2.33 -4.90 -15.26
C LEU A 189 1.10 -4.03 -14.94
N GLY A 190 0.10 -4.01 -15.84
CA GLY A 190 -1.14 -3.25 -15.67
C GLY A 190 -1.10 -1.80 -16.16
N THR A 191 0.01 -1.32 -16.74
CA THR A 191 0.15 0.02 -17.32
C THR A 191 0.58 -0.01 -18.79
N TYR A 192 0.74 1.17 -19.38
CA TYR A 192 1.23 1.39 -20.75
C TYR A 192 2.50 2.27 -20.75
N ILE A 193 3.53 1.84 -21.47
CA ILE A 193 4.77 2.59 -21.70
C ILE A 193 4.92 2.79 -23.19
N GLY A 194 4.96 4.02 -23.68
CA GLY A 194 4.99 4.24 -25.12
C GLY A 194 4.55 5.64 -25.54
N PRO A 195 4.34 5.83 -26.85
CA PRO A 195 3.96 7.13 -27.41
C PRO A 195 2.56 7.55 -27.00
N ILE A 196 2.31 8.85 -27.10
CA ILE A 196 1.10 9.49 -26.56
C ILE A 196 -0.21 8.94 -27.11
N ARG A 197 -0.30 8.63 -28.41
CA ARG A 197 -1.56 8.20 -29.04
C ARG A 197 -2.06 6.84 -28.50
N PRO A 198 -1.27 5.75 -28.54
CA PRO A 198 -1.66 4.49 -27.89
C PRO A 198 -1.83 4.60 -26.37
N ARG A 199 -1.02 5.45 -25.71
CA ARG A 199 -1.13 5.69 -24.27
C ARG A 199 -2.47 6.33 -23.88
N ARG A 200 -2.93 7.31 -24.67
CA ARG A 200 -4.26 7.91 -24.52
C ARG A 200 -5.36 6.89 -24.73
N ALA A 201 -5.30 6.09 -25.79
CA ALA A 201 -6.27 5.01 -26.02
C ALA A 201 -6.34 4.03 -24.85
N PHE A 202 -5.18 3.66 -24.27
CA PHE A 202 -5.14 2.82 -23.08
C PHE A 202 -5.86 3.45 -21.88
N LEU A 203 -5.65 4.74 -21.62
CA LEU A 203 -6.34 5.43 -20.52
C LEU A 203 -7.85 5.55 -20.80
N GLN A 204 -8.24 5.85 -22.04
CA GLN A 204 -9.65 5.90 -22.45
C GLN A 204 -10.36 4.55 -22.20
N ASP A 205 -9.73 3.42 -22.54
CA ASP A 205 -10.27 2.09 -22.22
C ASP A 205 -10.49 1.91 -20.70
N LYS A 206 -9.61 2.48 -19.87
CA LYS A 206 -9.73 2.44 -18.39
C LYS A 206 -10.80 3.39 -17.86
N LEU A 207 -11.02 4.53 -18.52
CA LEU A 207 -12.13 5.43 -18.21
C LEU A 207 -13.48 4.79 -18.55
N ALA A 208 -13.58 4.04 -19.65
CA ALA A 208 -14.77 3.27 -19.96
C ALA A 208 -15.10 2.26 -18.84
N THR A 209 -14.11 1.52 -18.33
CA THR A 209 -14.31 0.63 -17.18
C THR A 209 -14.72 1.38 -15.91
N LEU A 210 -14.16 2.58 -15.68
CA LEU A 210 -14.58 3.44 -14.56
C LEU A 210 -16.06 3.86 -14.73
N GLN A 211 -16.45 4.27 -15.93
CA GLN A 211 -17.82 4.67 -16.24
C GLN A 211 -18.80 3.51 -16.00
N GLU A 212 -18.52 2.32 -16.51
CA GLU A 212 -19.35 1.12 -16.27
C GLU A 212 -19.52 0.84 -14.76
N ALA A 213 -18.44 0.98 -13.98
CA ALA A 213 -18.49 0.80 -12.54
C ALA A 213 -19.31 1.88 -11.82
N LEU A 214 -19.31 3.12 -12.33
CA LEU A 214 -20.12 4.23 -11.81
C LEU A 214 -21.61 4.07 -12.19
N GLU A 215 -21.91 3.58 -13.39
CA GLU A 215 -23.28 3.28 -13.82
C GLU A 215 -23.91 2.20 -12.95
N ALA A 216 -23.16 1.15 -12.60
CA ALA A 216 -23.61 0.10 -11.68
C ALA A 216 -23.96 0.61 -10.26
N LEU A 217 -23.54 1.82 -9.87
CA LEU A 217 -23.91 2.41 -8.58
C LEU A 217 -25.34 2.95 -8.53
N GLN A 218 -25.96 3.21 -9.69
CA GLN A 218 -27.28 3.85 -9.78
C GLN A 218 -28.39 2.94 -9.25
N ASP A 219 -28.20 1.63 -9.34
CA ASP A 219 -29.18 0.63 -8.87
C ASP A 219 -29.10 0.38 -7.36
N LEU A 220 -28.09 0.92 -6.68
CA LEU A 220 -27.84 0.66 -5.28
C LEU A 220 -28.44 1.75 -4.37
N PRO A 221 -28.81 1.42 -3.11
CA PRO A 221 -29.21 2.44 -2.16
C PRO A 221 -28.07 3.44 -1.93
N LYS A 222 -28.38 4.74 -1.99
CA LYS A 222 -27.41 5.85 -1.99
C LYS A 222 -26.23 5.73 -1.01
N GLN A 223 -26.48 5.27 0.21
CA GLN A 223 -25.45 5.09 1.21
C GLN A 223 -24.41 4.02 0.80
N HIS A 224 -24.86 2.91 0.21
CA HIS A 224 -23.98 1.85 -0.30
C HIS A 224 -23.19 2.37 -1.49
N SER A 225 -23.84 3.09 -2.40
CA SER A 225 -23.19 3.70 -3.56
C SER A 225 -22.09 4.67 -3.15
N LEU A 226 -22.34 5.53 -2.15
CA LEU A 226 -21.32 6.44 -1.62
C LEU A 226 -20.14 5.71 -0.99
N LEU A 227 -20.39 4.63 -0.25
CA LEU A 227 -19.33 3.81 0.36
C LEU A 227 -18.47 3.10 -0.69
N LEU A 228 -19.10 2.53 -1.72
CA LEU A 228 -18.40 1.87 -2.83
C LEU A 228 -17.61 2.87 -3.69
N LEU A 229 -18.20 4.04 -3.98
CA LEU A 229 -17.53 5.11 -4.68
C LEU A 229 -16.24 5.51 -3.96
N ARG A 230 -16.33 5.79 -2.66
CA ARG A 230 -15.20 6.25 -1.84
C ARG A 230 -14.16 5.16 -1.57
N GLY A 231 -14.63 3.95 -1.28
CA GLY A 231 -13.79 2.84 -0.80
C GLY A 231 -13.24 1.93 -1.89
N SER A 232 -13.76 2.01 -3.12
CA SER A 232 -13.41 1.08 -4.20
C SER A 232 -13.30 1.76 -5.56
N ILE A 233 -14.38 2.34 -6.10
CA ILE A 233 -14.44 2.72 -7.52
C ILE A 233 -13.47 3.85 -7.87
N GLN A 234 -13.39 4.91 -7.06
CA GLN A 234 -12.40 5.97 -7.28
C GLN A 234 -10.95 5.50 -7.16
N LEU A 235 -10.69 4.33 -6.54
CA LEU A 235 -9.35 3.78 -6.40
C LEU A 235 -8.89 2.99 -7.63
N LEU A 236 -9.77 2.67 -8.58
CA LEU A 236 -9.46 1.83 -9.74
C LEU A 236 -8.29 2.39 -10.56
N LEU A 237 -8.22 3.72 -10.71
CA LEU A 237 -7.19 4.39 -11.51
C LEU A 237 -5.98 4.86 -10.69
N ARG A 238 -6.00 4.72 -9.36
CA ARG A 238 -4.95 5.27 -8.48
C ARG A 238 -3.55 4.73 -8.79
N HIS A 239 -3.45 3.47 -9.19
CA HIS A 239 -2.17 2.88 -9.57
C HIS A 239 -1.58 3.51 -10.84
N LEU A 240 -2.43 3.87 -11.81
CA LEU A 240 -2.02 4.51 -13.06
C LEU A 240 -1.46 5.91 -12.82
N GLN A 241 -1.99 6.68 -11.86
CA GLN A 241 -1.41 7.97 -11.49
C GLN A 241 0.03 7.89 -10.99
N ARG A 242 0.50 6.69 -10.61
CA ARG A 242 1.88 6.46 -10.14
C ARG A 242 2.78 5.84 -11.22
N GLN A 243 2.22 5.40 -12.33
CA GLN A 243 2.90 4.49 -13.28
C GLN A 243 2.76 4.90 -14.74
N LEU A 244 1.68 5.59 -15.09
CA LEU A 244 1.38 6.07 -16.42
C LEU A 244 1.91 7.49 -16.55
N ASP A 245 2.80 7.72 -17.51
CA ASP A 245 3.34 9.06 -17.76
C ASP A 245 2.18 10.03 -18.08
N PRO A 246 1.99 11.07 -17.24
CA PRO A 246 0.82 11.95 -17.28
C PRO A 246 0.86 12.98 -18.41
N ILE A 247 2.02 13.19 -19.05
CA ILE A 247 2.20 14.22 -20.08
C ILE A 247 1.19 13.98 -21.22
N GLY A 248 0.37 14.98 -21.52
CA GLY A 248 -0.62 14.92 -22.59
C GLY A 248 -1.84 14.03 -22.29
N LEU A 249 -2.08 13.71 -21.01
CA LEU A 249 -3.26 12.97 -20.52
C LEU A 249 -4.15 13.82 -19.59
N GLU A 250 -3.88 15.12 -19.45
CA GLU A 250 -4.51 16.01 -18.48
C GLU A 250 -6.03 16.12 -18.67
N ASP A 251 -6.48 16.15 -19.92
CA ASP A 251 -7.89 16.16 -20.30
C ASP A 251 -8.60 14.85 -19.96
N LEU A 252 -7.93 13.70 -20.11
CA LEU A 252 -8.48 12.39 -19.72
C LEU A 252 -8.56 12.24 -18.19
N TRP A 253 -7.60 12.80 -17.45
CA TRP A 253 -7.70 12.85 -15.99
C TRP A 253 -8.82 13.80 -15.52
N GLU A 254 -9.06 14.88 -16.25
CA GLU A 254 -10.21 15.78 -16.03
C GLU A 254 -11.55 15.09 -16.34
N GLU A 255 -11.58 14.24 -17.37
CA GLU A 255 -12.73 13.40 -17.69
C GLU A 255 -13.04 12.42 -16.56
N ALA A 256 -12.01 11.75 -15.99
CA ALA A 256 -12.19 10.89 -14.81
C ALA A 256 -12.83 11.65 -13.63
N ASP A 257 -12.36 12.87 -13.35
CA ASP A 257 -12.90 13.72 -12.28
C ASP A 257 -14.32 14.20 -12.60
N THR A 258 -14.64 14.37 -13.87
CA THR A 258 -15.99 14.71 -14.35
C THR A 258 -16.97 13.56 -14.16
N LEU A 259 -16.61 12.35 -14.55
CA LEU A 259 -17.42 11.15 -14.33
C LEU A 259 -17.71 10.93 -12.83
N ILE A 260 -16.70 11.08 -11.98
CA ILE A 260 -16.86 10.96 -10.52
C ILE A 260 -17.77 12.06 -9.98
N ARG A 261 -17.64 13.30 -10.45
CA ARG A 261 -18.49 14.43 -10.05
C ARG A 261 -19.95 14.21 -10.45
N GLU A 262 -20.20 13.72 -11.67
CA GLU A 262 -21.53 13.37 -12.16
C GLU A 262 -22.17 12.26 -11.33
N ALA A 263 -21.40 11.22 -10.98
CA ALA A 263 -21.87 10.18 -10.08
C ALA A 263 -22.24 10.74 -8.69
N ILE A 264 -21.46 11.68 -8.15
CA ILE A 264 -21.79 12.34 -6.88
C ILE A 264 -23.08 13.15 -7.00
N LEU A 265 -23.28 13.87 -8.10
CA LEU A 265 -24.51 14.61 -8.36
C LEU A 265 -25.74 13.69 -8.39
N ALA A 266 -25.64 12.55 -9.08
CA ALA A 266 -26.69 11.55 -9.11
C ALA A 266 -27.02 11.01 -7.70
N LEU A 267 -26.01 10.83 -6.83
CA LEU A 267 -26.23 10.40 -5.44
C LEU A 267 -26.95 11.44 -4.59
N VAL A 268 -26.62 12.72 -4.78
CA VAL A 268 -27.23 13.83 -4.04
C VAL A 268 -28.68 14.06 -4.48
N ALA A 269 -28.99 13.89 -5.77
CA ALA A 269 -30.32 14.12 -6.34
C ALA A 269 -31.39 13.24 -5.68
N ARG A 270 -32.42 13.82 -5.05
CA ARG A 270 -33.51 13.07 -4.38
C ARG A 270 -34.49 12.45 -5.35
N SER A 271 -34.51 12.93 -6.59
CA SER A 271 -35.31 12.39 -7.69
C SER A 271 -34.57 12.55 -9.03
N PRO A 272 -34.91 11.76 -10.07
CA PRO A 272 -34.28 11.88 -11.39
C PRO A 272 -34.44 13.26 -12.05
N SER A 273 -35.44 14.03 -11.64
CA SER A 273 -35.72 15.37 -12.17
C SER A 273 -35.03 16.49 -11.39
N GLU A 274 -34.46 16.20 -10.23
CA GLU A 274 -33.71 17.17 -9.44
C GLU A 274 -32.30 17.33 -10.03
N CYS A 275 -31.90 18.57 -10.30
CA CYS A 275 -30.53 18.92 -10.64
C CYS A 275 -29.89 19.62 -9.43
N PRO A 276 -29.17 18.89 -8.55
CA PRO A 276 -28.50 19.50 -7.42
C PRO A 276 -27.49 20.55 -7.87
N LYS A 277 -27.26 21.55 -7.02
CA LYS A 277 -26.17 22.50 -7.25
C LYS A 277 -24.85 21.73 -7.36
N GLU A 278 -24.04 22.10 -8.35
CA GLU A 278 -22.74 21.48 -8.55
C GLU A 278 -21.88 21.55 -7.27
N PRO A 279 -21.38 20.39 -6.79
CA PRO A 279 -20.50 20.36 -5.64
C PRO A 279 -19.17 21.02 -6.00
N ASN A 280 -18.66 21.85 -5.09
CA ASN A 280 -17.32 22.44 -5.23
C ASN A 280 -16.28 21.28 -5.31
N PRO A 281 -15.44 21.20 -6.36
CA PRO A 281 -14.42 20.15 -6.50
C PRO A 281 -13.50 20.04 -5.28
N SER A 282 -13.23 21.17 -4.61
CA SER A 282 -12.45 21.20 -3.38
C SER A 282 -13.14 20.42 -2.25
N LEU A 283 -14.46 20.53 -2.10
CA LEU A 283 -15.22 19.77 -1.10
C LEU A 283 -15.27 18.28 -1.40
N ILE A 284 -15.29 17.89 -2.68
CA ILE A 284 -15.19 16.47 -3.06
C ILE A 284 -13.84 15.89 -2.59
N ALA A 285 -12.76 16.62 -2.87
CA ALA A 285 -11.40 16.13 -2.62
C ALA A 285 -10.92 16.27 -1.18
N LEU A 286 -11.43 17.24 -0.43
CA LEU A 286 -11.03 17.44 0.96
C LEU A 286 -11.29 16.18 1.80
N PRO A 287 -10.37 15.82 2.72
CA PRO A 287 -10.58 14.70 3.62
C PRO A 287 -11.87 14.84 4.44
N VAL A 288 -12.50 13.72 4.81
CA VAL A 288 -13.72 13.73 5.65
C VAL A 288 -13.52 14.45 6.97
N ARG A 289 -12.33 14.33 7.58
CA ARG A 289 -12.00 15.05 8.82
C ARG A 289 -11.99 16.58 8.66
N GLU A 290 -11.88 17.06 7.43
CA GLU A 290 -11.93 18.48 7.07
C GLU A 290 -13.30 18.88 6.47
N GLY A 291 -14.30 17.99 6.52
CA GLY A 291 -15.66 18.23 6.03
C GLY A 291 -15.90 17.92 4.55
N GLY A 292 -14.94 17.30 3.84
CA GLY A 292 -15.12 16.89 2.45
C GLY A 292 -15.53 15.42 2.26
N LEU A 293 -15.57 14.94 1.01
CA LEU A 293 -15.87 13.53 0.69
C LEU A 293 -14.63 12.62 0.68
N GLY A 294 -13.43 13.20 0.65
CA GLY A 294 -12.16 12.47 0.61
C GLY A 294 -11.96 11.66 -0.67
N ILE A 295 -12.47 12.16 -1.80
CA ILE A 295 -12.28 11.59 -3.14
C ILE A 295 -11.31 12.50 -3.90
N PRO A 296 -10.00 12.18 -3.94
CA PRO A 296 -9.01 13.07 -4.52
C PRO A 296 -9.23 13.26 -6.03
N LEU A 297 -8.91 14.46 -6.53
CA LEU A 297 -8.96 14.75 -7.96
C LEU A 297 -7.77 14.11 -8.68
N HIS A 298 -8.04 13.39 -9.76
CA HIS A 298 -7.05 12.67 -10.54
C HIS A 298 -6.13 13.63 -11.27
N LYS A 299 -6.70 14.66 -11.90
CA LYS A 299 -5.98 15.69 -12.66
C LYS A 299 -4.90 16.37 -11.81
N ASP A 300 -5.28 16.80 -10.61
CA ASP A 300 -4.40 17.51 -9.69
C ASP A 300 -3.20 16.67 -9.23
N LEU A 301 -3.36 15.35 -9.15
CA LEU A 301 -2.40 14.46 -8.50
C LEU A 301 -1.51 13.68 -9.47
N ALA A 302 -1.94 13.49 -10.72
CA ALA A 302 -1.27 12.58 -11.65
C ALA A 302 0.23 12.89 -11.83
N HIS A 303 0.58 14.16 -12.03
CA HIS A 303 1.97 14.60 -12.20
C HIS A 303 2.84 14.34 -10.97
N GLU A 304 2.44 14.84 -9.81
CA GLU A 304 3.23 14.72 -8.59
C GLU A 304 3.32 13.27 -8.09
N LEU A 305 2.26 12.46 -8.27
CA LEU A 305 2.27 11.05 -7.90
C LEU A 305 3.18 10.20 -8.79
N PHE A 306 3.20 10.47 -10.10
CA PHE A 306 4.11 9.81 -11.03
C PHE A 306 5.57 10.13 -10.68
N GLN A 307 5.89 11.40 -10.46
CA GLN A 307 7.23 11.82 -10.06
C GLN A 307 7.65 11.21 -8.72
N ALA A 308 6.77 11.26 -7.71
CA ALA A 308 7.02 10.65 -6.40
C ALA A 308 7.30 9.14 -6.49
N ALA A 309 6.57 8.44 -7.35
CA ALA A 309 6.77 7.01 -7.59
C ALA A 309 8.09 6.70 -8.30
N GLN A 310 8.48 7.56 -9.26
CA GLN A 310 9.76 7.46 -9.95
C GLN A 310 10.92 7.63 -8.97
N GLU A 311 10.90 8.70 -8.17
CA GLU A 311 11.91 9.00 -7.15
C GLU A 311 11.99 7.88 -6.09
N ALA A 312 10.84 7.36 -5.64
CA ALA A 312 10.78 6.25 -4.68
C ALA A 312 11.32 4.93 -5.25
N SER A 313 11.33 4.76 -6.57
CA SER A 313 11.83 3.56 -7.24
C SER A 313 13.35 3.55 -7.41
N GLN A 314 14.00 4.71 -7.34
CA GLN A 314 15.44 4.86 -7.60
C GLN A 314 16.34 3.93 -6.76
N PRO A 315 16.14 3.77 -5.44
CA PRO A 315 16.99 2.87 -4.65
C PRO A 315 16.93 1.41 -5.11
N THR A 316 15.76 0.97 -5.61
CA THR A 316 15.57 -0.38 -6.15
C THR A 316 16.21 -0.51 -7.53
N LEU A 317 16.06 0.51 -8.38
CA LEU A 317 16.71 0.57 -9.70
C LEU A 317 18.23 0.51 -9.58
N ASP A 318 18.82 1.25 -8.64
CA ASP A 318 20.27 1.22 -8.38
C ASP A 318 20.75 -0.19 -7.99
N LEU A 319 19.94 -0.95 -7.25
CA LEU A 319 20.25 -2.34 -6.89
C LEU A 319 20.16 -3.30 -8.09
N ILE A 320 19.20 -3.08 -8.98
CA ILE A 320 19.00 -3.90 -10.19
C ILE A 320 20.11 -3.63 -11.22
N GLN A 321 20.54 -2.38 -11.35
CA GLN A 321 21.48 -1.94 -12.38
C GLN A 321 22.97 -2.08 -11.96
N LYS A 322 23.26 -2.37 -10.68
CA LYS A 322 24.64 -2.53 -10.19
C LYS A 322 25.41 -3.62 -10.97
N PRO A 323 26.66 -3.35 -11.37
CA PRO A 323 27.52 -4.34 -12.00
C PRO A 323 27.71 -5.57 -11.11
N ARG A 324 27.46 -6.76 -11.68
CA ARG A 324 27.32 -8.06 -10.97
C ARG A 324 28.56 -8.53 -10.20
N ALA A 325 29.72 -7.89 -10.32
CA ALA A 325 30.90 -8.19 -9.52
C ALA A 325 30.74 -7.90 -8.01
N SER A 326 29.63 -7.27 -7.60
CA SER A 326 29.40 -6.77 -6.24
C SER A 326 28.26 -7.44 -5.47
N HIS A 327 27.63 -8.50 -6.00
CA HIS A 327 26.65 -9.27 -5.22
C HIS A 327 27.36 -10.35 -4.40
N PRO A 328 27.39 -10.26 -3.05
CA PRO A 328 27.98 -11.28 -2.21
C PRO A 328 27.06 -12.50 -2.15
N THR A 329 27.11 -13.32 -3.19
CA THR A 329 26.80 -14.76 -3.21
C THR A 329 27.11 -15.28 -4.60
N LEU A 330 28.39 -15.46 -4.91
CA LEU A 330 28.82 -16.33 -6.02
C LEU A 330 30.00 -17.25 -5.64
N ASP A 331 30.39 -17.31 -4.37
CA ASP A 331 31.32 -18.34 -3.90
C ASP A 331 31.01 -18.71 -2.45
N GLN A 332 30.64 -19.96 -2.20
CA GLN A 332 30.38 -20.49 -0.86
C GLN A 332 31.58 -21.34 -0.41
N SER A 333 32.46 -20.73 0.38
CA SER A 333 33.25 -21.46 1.39
C SER A 333 33.92 -20.47 2.35
N GLN A 334 33.22 -20.07 3.42
CA GLN A 334 33.82 -19.82 4.74
C GLN A 334 32.77 -19.42 5.80
N PRO A 335 32.88 -19.93 7.05
CA PRO A 335 32.00 -19.53 8.16
C PRO A 335 32.42 -18.15 8.68
N ASN A 336 31.55 -17.15 8.56
CA ASN A 336 31.82 -15.78 8.95
C ASN A 336 31.71 -15.61 10.49
N GLN A 337 32.83 -15.41 11.17
CA GLN A 337 32.88 -14.92 12.55
C GLN A 337 32.63 -13.40 12.54
N GLY A 338 31.69 -12.95 13.37
CA GLY A 338 31.31 -11.54 13.46
C GLY A 338 32.41 -10.67 14.06
N GLN A 339 32.71 -9.56 13.39
CA GLN A 339 33.37 -8.40 13.99
C GLN A 339 32.50 -7.14 13.80
N PRO A 340 32.43 -6.25 14.81
CA PRO A 340 31.64 -5.03 14.77
C PRO A 340 32.36 -3.92 13.98
N ASN A 341 31.69 -3.37 12.96
CA ASN A 341 32.18 -2.22 12.21
C ASN A 341 32.14 -0.95 13.09
N GLN A 342 33.31 -0.37 13.33
CA GLN A 342 33.49 0.98 13.86
C GLN A 342 33.23 2.02 12.76
N GLY A 343 32.65 3.15 13.17
CA GLY A 343 32.06 4.15 12.29
C GLY A 343 33.01 4.82 11.30
N GLN A 344 32.51 4.99 10.08
CA GLN A 344 32.98 5.98 9.13
C GLN A 344 31.89 7.03 8.89
N PRO A 345 32.26 8.31 8.69
CA PRO A 345 31.33 9.43 8.72
C PRO A 345 30.40 9.46 7.50
N ASN A 346 29.11 9.74 7.79
CA ASN A 346 28.01 9.93 6.84
C ASN A 346 28.41 10.80 5.64
N GLN A 347 28.61 10.17 4.48
CA GLN A 347 28.54 10.83 3.18
C GLN A 347 27.11 10.72 2.65
N GLY A 348 26.44 11.87 2.51
CA GLY A 348 25.25 12.10 1.69
C GLY A 348 24.06 11.15 1.91
N GLN A 349 23.14 11.51 2.81
CA GLN A 349 21.78 10.97 2.72
C GLN A 349 21.22 11.29 1.31
N PRO A 350 20.77 10.30 0.52
CA PRO A 350 20.10 10.58 -0.73
C PRO A 350 18.88 11.46 -0.43
N ARG A 351 18.71 12.55 -1.17
CA ARG A 351 17.50 13.39 -1.05
C ARG A 351 16.31 12.51 -1.38
N LEU A 352 15.62 11.99 -0.37
CA LEU A 352 14.38 11.26 -0.58
C LEU A 352 13.36 12.25 -1.14
N GLY A 353 12.93 11.98 -2.37
CA GLY A 353 11.79 12.60 -3.00
C GLY A 353 10.52 12.58 -2.14
N LYS A 354 9.50 13.34 -2.54
CA LYS A 354 8.21 13.31 -1.84
C LYS A 354 7.60 11.92 -1.98
N THR A 355 7.13 11.34 -0.89
CA THR A 355 6.30 10.11 -0.94
C THR A 355 4.90 10.43 -1.49
N ALA A 356 4.23 9.45 -2.08
CA ALA A 356 2.83 9.59 -2.50
C ALA A 356 1.90 10.08 -1.37
N GLN A 357 2.20 9.68 -0.12
CA GLN A 357 1.45 10.14 1.05
C GLN A 357 1.70 11.64 1.35
N GLN A 358 2.94 12.12 1.16
CA GLN A 358 3.28 13.54 1.31
C GLN A 358 2.62 14.38 0.21
N VAL A 359 2.69 13.94 -1.05
CA VAL A 359 1.99 14.58 -2.18
C VAL A 359 0.51 14.78 -1.86
N LEU A 360 -0.18 13.71 -1.45
CA LEU A 360 -1.59 13.79 -1.08
C LEU A 360 -1.85 14.72 0.12
N LYS A 361 -0.98 14.73 1.13
CA LYS A 361 -1.12 15.60 2.30
C LYS A 361 -0.92 17.08 1.93
N GLU A 362 0.06 17.38 1.10
CA GLU A 362 0.37 18.73 0.63
C GLU A 362 -0.74 19.28 -0.25
N ALA A 363 -1.22 18.49 -1.23
CA ALA A 363 -2.36 18.85 -2.07
C ALA A 363 -3.60 19.14 -1.21
N ASN A 364 -3.88 18.30 -0.19
CA ASN A 364 -4.99 18.54 0.73
C ASN A 364 -4.80 19.79 1.59
N LYS A 365 -3.58 20.08 2.05
CA LYS A 365 -3.27 21.28 2.84
C LYS A 365 -3.45 22.55 2.00
N ALA A 366 -2.94 22.55 0.77
CA ALA A 366 -3.10 23.67 -0.16
C ALA A 366 -4.58 23.92 -0.50
N ARG A 367 -5.32 22.85 -0.84
CA ARG A 367 -6.77 22.92 -1.09
C ARG A 367 -7.54 23.45 0.11
N LEU A 368 -7.17 23.03 1.32
CA LEU A 368 -7.80 23.50 2.54
C LEU A 368 -7.58 24.99 2.79
N ALA A 369 -6.36 25.47 2.54
CA ALA A 369 -6.02 26.88 2.67
C ALA A 369 -6.84 27.73 1.70
N GLY A 370 -6.86 27.37 0.41
CA GLY A 370 -7.66 28.09 -0.60
C GLY A 370 -9.15 28.09 -0.25
N PHE A 371 -9.71 26.93 0.13
CA PHE A 371 -11.11 26.85 0.54
C PHE A 371 -11.44 27.71 1.77
N LEU A 372 -10.50 27.86 2.71
CA LEU A 372 -10.67 28.71 3.90
C LEU A 372 -10.63 30.21 3.59
N GLU A 373 -9.86 30.62 2.59
CA GLU A 373 -9.83 32.00 2.12
C GLU A 373 -11.17 32.38 1.48
N ASP A 374 -11.77 31.46 0.71
CA ASP A 374 -13.06 31.65 0.04
C ASP A 374 -14.28 31.59 0.97
N LEU A 375 -14.12 31.07 2.19
CA LEU A 375 -15.22 30.89 3.14
C LEU A 375 -15.63 32.23 3.77
N PRO A 376 -16.95 32.58 3.79
CA PRO A 376 -17.43 33.73 4.55
C PRO A 376 -17.06 33.60 6.03
N ALA A 377 -16.83 34.73 6.70
CA ALA A 377 -16.38 34.76 8.10
C ALA A 377 -17.29 33.95 9.04
N SER A 378 -18.61 33.98 8.82
CA SER A 378 -19.60 33.19 9.56
C SER A 378 -19.38 31.68 9.45
N TYR A 379 -19.00 31.17 8.28
CA TYR A 379 -18.72 29.76 8.08
C TYR A 379 -17.32 29.36 8.58
N ARG A 380 -16.34 30.27 8.56
CA ARG A 380 -15.05 30.06 9.24
C ARG A 380 -15.25 29.89 10.75
N HIS A 381 -16.10 30.73 11.36
CA HIS A 381 -16.52 30.58 12.75
C HIS A 381 -17.31 29.28 12.99
N ALA A 382 -18.28 28.96 12.14
CA ALA A 382 -19.05 27.71 12.23
C ALA A 382 -18.20 26.45 12.03
N ARG A 383 -17.05 26.53 11.35
CA ARG A 383 -16.08 25.42 11.20
C ARG A 383 -15.17 25.28 12.42
N LEU A 384 -14.72 26.38 13.02
CA LEU A 384 -14.04 26.37 14.32
C LEU A 384 -14.96 25.80 15.41
N GLU A 385 -16.26 26.07 15.27
CA GLU A 385 -17.34 25.40 15.99
C GLU A 385 -17.41 23.92 15.58
N ASN A 386 -17.62 23.51 14.33
CA ASN A 386 -17.67 22.08 13.93
C ASN A 386 -16.37 21.25 14.11
N ALA A 387 -15.35 21.78 14.78
CA ALA A 387 -14.17 21.02 15.17
C ALA A 387 -14.50 20.05 16.32
N SER A 388 -14.59 18.76 16.00
CA SER A 388 -14.42 17.62 16.92
C SER A 388 -15.48 17.37 18.01
N TYR A 389 -16.56 18.16 18.11
CA TYR A 389 -17.60 17.93 19.11
C TYR A 389 -18.93 17.44 18.52
N LEU A 390 -19.67 16.66 19.32
CA LEU A 390 -21.05 16.30 19.16
C LEU A 390 -21.93 17.43 19.71
N GLY A 391 -22.82 17.98 18.89
CA GLY A 391 -23.82 18.97 19.32
C GLY A 391 -25.20 18.34 19.51
N LEU A 392 -25.84 18.55 20.66
CA LEU A 392 -27.21 18.11 20.96
C LEU A 392 -28.09 19.31 21.28
N THR A 393 -29.26 19.37 20.65
CA THR A 393 -30.24 20.45 20.88
C THR A 393 -31.41 19.93 21.70
N LEU A 394 -31.68 20.55 22.84
CA LEU A 394 -32.81 20.28 23.74
C LEU A 394 -33.63 21.55 23.93
N GLY A 395 -34.81 21.61 23.31
CA GLY A 395 -35.62 22.82 23.26
C GLY A 395 -34.84 23.97 22.63
N ASN A 396 -34.70 25.08 23.36
CA ASN A 396 -33.94 26.26 22.91
C ASN A 396 -32.44 26.23 23.32
N SER A 397 -31.98 25.18 23.98
CA SER A 397 -30.59 25.06 24.47
C SER A 397 -29.79 24.06 23.65
N ARG A 398 -28.53 24.36 23.35
CA ARG A 398 -27.63 23.50 22.58
C ARG A 398 -26.40 23.15 23.42
N TYR A 399 -26.15 21.87 23.60
CA TYR A 399 -25.03 21.32 24.36
C TYR A 399 -23.99 20.73 23.42
N TYR A 400 -22.71 20.82 23.78
CA TYR A 400 -21.60 20.41 22.93
C TYR A 400 -20.62 19.50 23.70
N TYR A 401 -20.21 18.38 23.10
CA TYR A 401 -19.37 17.36 23.73
C TYR A 401 -18.20 16.96 22.83
N ASP A 402 -16.95 17.08 23.27
CA ASP A 402 -15.79 16.56 22.52
C ASP A 402 -15.19 15.37 23.27
N ILE A 403 -15.00 14.24 22.57
CA ILE A 403 -14.49 13.00 23.13
C ILE A 403 -13.00 12.87 22.81
N GLN A 404 -12.16 12.70 23.83
CA GLN A 404 -10.73 12.45 23.66
C GLN A 404 -10.27 11.24 24.49
N ILE A 405 -9.47 10.38 23.86
CA ILE A 405 -8.79 9.27 24.54
C ILE A 405 -7.31 9.66 24.74
N VAL A 406 -6.83 9.60 25.99
CA VAL A 406 -5.47 9.97 26.39
C VAL A 406 -4.66 8.72 26.76
N ALA A 407 -3.47 8.58 26.20
CA ALA A 407 -2.53 7.54 26.61
C ALA A 407 -1.86 7.91 27.94
N ILE A 408 -2.00 7.05 28.96
CA ILE A 408 -1.36 7.23 30.28
C ILE A 408 0.08 6.67 30.21
N SER A 409 0.94 7.26 29.39
CA SER A 409 2.35 6.85 29.27
C SER A 409 3.34 7.99 29.51
N LYS A 410 2.87 9.13 30.03
CA LYS A 410 3.74 10.25 30.46
C LYS A 410 4.28 9.97 31.88
N ASP A 411 5.50 10.41 32.17
CA ASP A 411 6.11 10.28 33.50
C ASP A 411 5.29 10.95 34.63
N SER A 412 4.45 11.94 34.30
CA SER A 412 3.49 12.57 35.21
C SER A 412 2.37 11.64 35.72
N ALA A 413 2.15 10.51 35.05
CA ALA A 413 1.13 9.54 35.45
C ALA A 413 1.60 8.49 36.48
N LYS A 414 2.87 8.57 36.92
CA LYS A 414 3.39 7.71 37.99
C LYS A 414 2.90 8.14 39.39
N GLU A 415 2.43 9.38 39.56
CA GLU A 415 1.97 9.92 40.85
C GLU A 415 0.43 10.05 40.96
N ASP A 416 -0.27 10.59 39.94
CA ASP A 416 -1.75 10.64 39.91
C ASP A 416 -2.30 10.55 38.46
N PRO A 417 -2.96 9.44 38.07
CA PRO A 417 -3.57 9.27 36.75
C PRO A 417 -4.66 10.30 36.41
N TYR A 418 -5.31 10.91 37.41
CA TYR A 418 -6.39 11.87 37.20
C TYR A 418 -5.88 13.27 36.82
N SER A 419 -4.64 13.61 37.18
CA SER A 419 -3.98 14.88 36.78
C SER A 419 -3.94 15.05 35.27
N THR A 420 -3.53 13.99 34.54
CA THR A 420 -3.40 13.99 33.09
C THR A 420 -4.77 14.08 32.40
N LEU A 421 -5.82 13.52 33.01
CA LEU A 421 -7.19 13.64 32.51
C LEU A 421 -7.73 15.06 32.69
N ARG A 422 -7.45 15.70 33.84
CA ARG A 422 -7.84 17.09 34.12
C ARG A 422 -7.13 18.07 33.19
N GLU A 423 -5.82 17.92 32.97
CA GLU A 423 -5.06 18.75 32.04
C GLU A 423 -5.65 18.69 30.61
N ALA A 424 -5.99 17.49 30.14
CA ALA A 424 -6.62 17.32 28.83
C ALA A 424 -8.03 17.95 28.77
N ALA A 425 -8.81 17.84 29.85
CA ALA A 425 -10.12 18.48 29.96
C ALA A 425 -10.02 20.01 29.94
N GLU A 426 -9.03 20.58 30.65
CA GLU A 426 -8.75 22.03 30.66
C GLU A 426 -8.26 22.52 29.29
N GLU A 427 -7.41 21.76 28.61
CA GLU A 427 -6.97 22.08 27.26
C GLU A 427 -8.14 22.15 26.28
N LYS A 428 -9.09 21.20 26.37
CA LYS A 428 -10.34 21.22 25.60
C LYS A 428 -11.22 22.41 25.97
N ARG A 429 -11.42 22.71 27.25
CA ARG A 429 -12.16 23.90 27.69
C ARG A 429 -11.52 25.20 27.19
N ARG A 430 -10.20 25.26 27.12
CA ARG A 430 -9.46 26.39 26.53
C ARG A 430 -9.69 26.48 25.02
N LYS A 431 -9.64 25.34 24.32
CA LYS A 431 -9.89 25.25 22.87
C LYS A 431 -11.31 25.68 22.50
N TYR A 432 -12.31 25.29 23.28
CA TYR A 432 -13.73 25.56 23.05
C TYR A 432 -14.31 26.66 23.95
N ARG A 433 -13.47 27.62 24.37
CA ARG A 433 -13.86 28.68 25.31
C ARG A 433 -15.07 29.49 24.83
N SER A 434 -15.24 29.65 23.52
CA SER A 434 -16.37 30.36 22.91
C SER A 434 -17.74 29.72 23.17
N LEU A 435 -17.79 28.42 23.46
CA LEU A 435 -19.03 27.69 23.74
C LEU A 435 -19.50 27.84 25.21
N GLY A 436 -18.64 28.39 26.08
CA GLY A 436 -18.95 28.68 27.48
C GLY A 436 -19.47 27.47 28.26
N ALA A 437 -20.49 27.69 29.09
CA ALA A 437 -21.07 26.68 29.99
C ALA A 437 -21.81 25.53 29.25
N PHE A 438 -22.01 25.66 27.93
CA PHE A 438 -22.71 24.68 27.12
C PHE A 438 -21.78 23.57 26.57
N PHE A 439 -20.47 23.69 26.77
CA PHE A 439 -19.49 22.69 26.37
C PHE A 439 -19.03 21.81 27.54
N GLN A 440 -19.03 20.50 27.33
CA GLN A 440 -18.52 19.51 28.30
C GLN A 440 -17.49 18.59 27.63
N PRO A 441 -16.22 18.59 28.07
CA PRO A 441 -15.24 17.64 27.55
C PRO A 441 -15.51 16.24 28.11
N LEU A 442 -15.35 15.21 27.28
CA LEU A 442 -15.44 13.81 27.67
C LEU A 442 -14.07 13.15 27.49
N ILE A 443 -13.31 13.04 28.59
CA ILE A 443 -11.92 12.55 28.55
C ILE A 443 -11.84 11.14 29.11
N PHE A 444 -11.35 10.22 28.28
CA PHE A 444 -11.13 8.82 28.65
C PHE A 444 -9.64 8.51 28.64
N SER A 445 -9.19 7.69 29.56
CA SER A 445 -7.86 7.11 29.47
C SER A 445 -7.83 5.92 28.52
N ALA A 446 -6.67 5.58 27.98
CA ALA A 446 -6.50 4.34 27.20
C ALA A 446 -6.87 3.09 28.02
N GLY A 447 -6.78 3.15 29.35
CA GLY A 447 -7.23 2.11 30.28
C GLY A 447 -8.74 2.10 30.53
N GLY A 448 -9.49 3.10 30.03
CA GLY A 448 -10.93 3.25 30.27
C GLY A 448 -11.27 4.02 31.56
N LEU A 449 -10.28 4.64 32.20
CA LEU A 449 -10.52 5.52 33.35
C LEU A 449 -11.12 6.84 32.89
N MET A 450 -12.07 7.38 33.65
CA MET A 450 -12.67 8.69 33.45
C MET A 450 -12.74 9.41 34.80
N ASP A 451 -12.69 10.75 34.78
CA ASP A 451 -12.89 11.53 36.00
C ASP A 451 -14.39 11.65 36.33
N LEU A 452 -14.70 12.12 37.54
CA LEU A 452 -16.08 12.17 38.04
C LEU A 452 -16.99 13.09 37.20
N GLU A 453 -16.44 14.19 36.65
CA GLU A 453 -17.18 15.10 35.79
C GLU A 453 -17.49 14.46 34.43
N THR A 454 -16.51 13.81 33.80
CA THR A 454 -16.72 13.07 32.55
C THR A 454 -17.73 11.95 32.74
N ALA A 455 -17.67 11.18 33.83
CA ALA A 455 -18.61 10.10 34.10
C ALA A 455 -20.06 10.60 34.16
N LYS A 456 -20.30 11.70 34.88
CA LYS A 456 -21.64 12.31 34.99
C LYS A 456 -22.12 12.90 33.66
N ALA A 457 -21.24 13.58 32.95
CA ALA A 457 -21.56 14.14 31.63
C ALA A 457 -21.86 13.04 30.60
N TYR A 458 -21.11 11.93 30.65
CA TYR A 458 -21.28 10.79 29.77
C TYR A 458 -22.59 10.06 30.03
N GLN A 459 -22.93 9.80 31.30
CA GLN A 459 -24.20 9.19 31.66
C GLN A 459 -25.39 10.04 31.22
N LYS A 460 -25.31 11.37 31.46
CA LYS A 460 -26.32 12.30 30.99
C LYS A 460 -26.44 12.31 29.46
N LEU A 461 -25.32 12.20 28.74
CA LEU A 461 -25.31 12.10 27.28
C LEU A 461 -25.99 10.81 26.80
N GLN A 462 -25.73 9.67 27.44
CA GLN A 462 -26.37 8.39 27.10
C GLN A 462 -27.88 8.43 27.32
N ASP A 463 -28.33 8.99 28.45
CA ASP A 463 -29.76 9.17 28.75
C ASP A 463 -30.47 10.03 27.69
N LEU A 464 -29.77 11.05 27.16
CA LEU A 464 -30.30 11.95 26.13
C LEU A 464 -30.35 11.33 24.72
N LEU A 465 -29.45 10.40 24.40
CA LEU A 465 -29.37 9.76 23.08
C LEU A 465 -30.40 8.63 22.91
N GLY A 466 -30.92 8.11 24.01
CA GLY A 466 -31.77 6.91 24.00
C GLY A 466 -30.97 5.62 23.77
N PRO A 467 -31.57 4.45 24.05
CA PRO A 467 -30.85 3.19 24.24
C PRO A 467 -30.11 2.68 23.00
N PHE A 468 -30.63 2.94 21.79
CA PHE A 468 -30.00 2.49 20.56
C PHE A 468 -28.74 3.30 20.22
N ALA A 469 -28.84 4.63 20.21
CA ALA A 469 -27.71 5.51 19.90
C ALA A 469 -26.65 5.51 21.01
N ALA A 470 -27.06 5.34 22.28
CA ALA A 470 -26.13 5.13 23.40
C ALA A 470 -25.28 3.85 23.20
N ASN A 471 -25.89 2.72 22.83
CA ASN A 471 -25.16 1.48 22.54
C ASN A 471 -24.17 1.63 21.37
N GLN A 472 -24.54 2.39 20.34
CA GLN A 472 -23.65 2.66 19.20
C GLN A 472 -22.47 3.55 19.60
N LEU A 473 -22.70 4.54 20.46
CA LEU A 473 -21.67 5.39 21.04
C LEU A 473 -20.69 4.56 21.90
N ASP A 474 -21.21 3.71 22.79
CA ASP A 474 -20.40 2.82 23.64
C ASP A 474 -19.53 1.87 22.81
N SER A 475 -20.10 1.28 21.76
CA SER A 475 -19.38 0.39 20.83
C SER A 475 -18.24 1.12 20.11
N SER A 476 -18.50 2.35 19.68
CA SER A 476 -17.51 3.18 18.97
C SER A 476 -16.35 3.60 19.88
N ILE A 477 -16.65 4.01 21.12
CA ILE A 477 -15.65 4.36 22.12
C ILE A 477 -14.84 3.11 22.51
N SER A 478 -15.49 1.97 22.70
CA SER A 478 -14.83 0.70 23.01
C SER A 478 -13.84 0.27 21.92
N LEU A 479 -14.24 0.38 20.64
CA LEU A 479 -13.36 0.12 19.49
C LEU A 479 -12.17 1.09 19.45
N ALA A 480 -12.39 2.37 19.74
CA ALA A 480 -11.33 3.37 19.78
C ALA A 480 -10.35 3.13 20.94
N LEU A 481 -10.83 2.72 22.11
CA LEU A 481 -10.01 2.33 23.25
C LEU A 481 -9.16 1.09 22.92
N MET A 482 -9.76 0.07 22.30
CA MET A 482 -9.05 -1.15 21.89
C MET A 482 -7.93 -0.86 20.88
N ARG A 483 -8.19 -0.01 19.88
CA ARG A 483 -7.17 0.44 18.90
C ARG A 483 -6.04 1.22 19.57
N THR A 484 -6.38 2.12 20.49
CA THR A 484 -5.39 2.92 21.22
C THR A 484 -4.51 2.02 22.09
N ARG A 485 -5.08 1.04 22.81
CA ARG A 485 -4.32 0.04 23.59
C ARG A 485 -3.38 -0.77 22.71
N ALA A 486 -3.86 -1.26 21.56
CA ALA A 486 -3.03 -2.03 20.63
C ALA A 486 -1.87 -1.18 20.08
N THR A 487 -2.11 0.10 19.78
CA THR A 487 -1.08 1.03 19.30
C THR A 487 -0.05 1.35 20.39
N SER A 488 -0.49 1.60 21.64
CA SER A 488 0.41 1.81 22.78
C SER A 488 1.25 0.57 23.08
N ALA A 489 0.66 -0.63 23.06
CA ALA A 489 1.38 -1.89 23.25
C ALA A 489 2.42 -2.14 22.15
N ALA A 490 2.07 -1.83 20.89
CA ALA A 490 3.01 -1.92 19.76
C ALA A 490 4.14 -0.90 19.85
N SER A 491 3.90 0.28 20.42
CA SER A 491 4.94 1.29 20.69
C SER A 491 5.90 0.82 21.78
N ILE A 492 5.39 0.23 22.87
CA ILE A 492 6.20 -0.31 23.97
C ILE A 492 7.04 -1.52 23.49
N ALA A 493 6.50 -2.35 22.59
CA ALA A 493 7.22 -3.50 22.03
C ALA A 493 8.36 -3.11 21.06
N ARG A 494 8.40 -1.87 20.56
CA ARG A 494 9.48 -1.37 19.69
C ARG A 494 10.71 -0.87 20.46
N ASP A 495 10.58 -0.60 21.75
CA ASP A 495 11.68 -0.27 22.64
C ASP A 495 12.02 -1.49 23.50
N PRO A 496 12.95 -2.38 23.07
CA PRO A 496 13.46 -3.38 23.98
C PRO A 496 14.21 -2.69 25.12
N PRO A 497 14.02 -3.08 26.40
CA PRO A 497 14.88 -2.59 27.46
C PRO A 497 16.31 -3.00 27.15
N SER A 498 17.19 -2.01 27.00
CA SER A 498 18.63 -2.19 26.94
C SER A 498 19.10 -2.84 28.23
N GLY A 499 19.25 -4.17 28.24
CA GLY A 499 20.03 -4.86 29.27
C GLY A 499 19.52 -6.16 29.88
N LEU A 500 18.47 -6.83 29.38
CA LEU A 500 17.96 -8.06 30.03
C LEU A 500 17.76 -9.30 29.14
N ALA A 501 18.14 -9.27 27.87
CA ALA A 501 18.07 -10.46 27.01
C ALA A 501 19.45 -11.14 26.83
N ARG A 502 20.04 -11.65 27.92
CA ARG A 502 21.18 -12.60 27.84
C ARG A 502 21.25 -13.68 28.92
N SER A 503 20.36 -13.72 29.91
CA SER A 503 20.46 -14.69 31.02
C SER A 503 19.41 -15.80 31.06
N LEU A 504 18.36 -15.77 30.22
CA LEU A 504 17.26 -16.76 30.29
C LEU A 504 17.34 -17.93 29.29
N TRP A 505 18.39 -18.00 28.45
CA TRP A 505 18.54 -19.05 27.44
C TRP A 505 19.80 -19.93 27.60
N ASN A 506 20.40 -19.96 28.79
CA ASN A 506 21.43 -20.93 29.15
C ASN A 506 20.97 -21.76 30.35
N SER A 507 20.28 -22.87 30.09
CA SER A 507 20.21 -23.97 31.06
C SER A 507 21.46 -24.85 30.88
N PRO A 508 22.24 -25.15 31.92
CA PRO A 508 23.33 -26.11 31.82
C PRO A 508 22.73 -27.52 31.65
N ARG A 509 23.20 -28.25 30.63
CA ARG A 509 23.07 -29.71 30.61
C ARG A 509 23.70 -30.26 31.89
N ARG A 510 22.90 -30.87 32.77
CA ARG A 510 23.41 -31.73 33.83
C ARG A 510 23.65 -33.12 33.24
N SER A 511 24.90 -33.54 33.33
CA SER A 511 25.34 -34.92 33.27
C SER A 511 24.78 -35.71 34.45
N SER A 512 24.06 -36.78 34.15
CA SER A 512 24.00 -38.04 34.91
C SER A 512 23.26 -39.05 34.06
#